data_AF-A0A427N4W6-F1
#
_entry.id   AF-A0A427N4W6-F1
#
_cell.length_a   1.000
_cell.length_b   1.000
_cell.length_c   1.000
_cell.angle_alpha   90.00
_cell.angle_beta   90.00
_cell.angle_gamma   90.00
#
_symmetry.space_group_name_H-M   'P 1'
#
loop_
_entity.id
_entity.type
_entity.pdbx_description
1 polymer ?
#
loop_
_entity_poly.entity_id
_entity_poly.type
_entity_poly.pdbx_seq_one_letter_code
_entity_poly.pdbx_strand_id
1 'polypeptide(L)' 'MTSEKTNKVQPPKAAVIEAPYEVIYFAKKHRISQEDARGIIEKYGANRKEADKAGRRISV' A
#
# COMPACT_ATOMS: atom_id res chain seq x y z
N MET A 1 -15.02 33.19 10.09
CA MET A 1 -15.56 31.81 9.96
C MET A 1 -14.77 31.11 8.86
N THR A 2 -13.60 30.56 9.19
CA THR A 2 -12.64 30.06 8.19
C THR A 2 -12.79 28.55 7.98
N SER A 3 -13.46 28.22 6.88
CA SER A 3 -13.13 27.15 5.94
C SER A 3 -12.70 25.80 6.52
N GLU A 4 -13.69 24.91 6.66
CA GLU A 4 -13.54 23.49 6.93
C GLU A 4 -12.71 22.84 5.81
N LYS A 5 -11.45 22.54 6.09
CA LYS A 5 -10.66 21.60 5.27
C LYS A 5 -11.33 20.25 5.39
N THR A 6 -12.12 19.90 4.39
CA THR A 6 -12.63 18.55 4.14
C THR A 6 -11.47 17.56 4.18
N ASN A 7 -11.28 16.94 5.34
CA ASN A 7 -10.40 15.81 5.49
C ASN A 7 -11.09 14.66 4.74
N LYS A 8 -10.64 14.38 3.52
CA LYS A 8 -11.08 13.22 2.74
C LYS A 8 -10.62 11.97 3.48
N VAL A 9 -11.40 11.56 4.48
CA VAL A 9 -11.32 10.23 5.08
C VAL A 9 -11.79 9.30 3.97
N GLN A 10 -10.82 8.81 3.21
CA GLN A 10 -11.04 7.76 2.23
C GLN A 10 -11.74 6.62 2.95
N PRO A 11 -12.89 6.12 2.44
CA PRO A 11 -13.60 5.04 3.10
C PRO A 11 -12.67 3.83 3.23
N PRO A 12 -12.84 2.98 4.25
CA PRO A 12 -11.99 1.82 4.45
C PRO A 12 -12.08 0.96 3.20
N LYS A 13 -11.04 1.03 2.37
CA LYS A 13 -11.01 0.41 1.04
C LYS A 13 -10.90 -1.09 1.25
N ALA A 14 -12.04 -1.75 1.39
CA ALA A 14 -12.22 -3.20 1.32
C ALA A 14 -11.94 -3.75 -0.09
N ALA A 15 -11.04 -3.13 -0.84
CA ALA A 15 -10.87 -3.36 -2.27
C ALA A 15 -9.41 -3.21 -2.67
N VAL A 16 -8.54 -4.08 -2.15
CA VAL A 16 -7.19 -4.35 -2.71
C VAL A 16 -6.79 -5.78 -2.34
N ILE A 17 -7.56 -6.79 -2.72
CA ILE A 17 -7.09 -8.18 -2.61
C ILE A 17 -6.94 -8.82 -4.00
N GLU A 18 -7.52 -8.23 -5.04
CA GLU A 18 -7.59 -8.88 -6.38
C GLU A 18 -6.97 -8.08 -7.52
N ALA A 19 -6.09 -7.12 -7.23
CA ALA A 19 -5.35 -6.43 -8.29
C ALA A 19 -3.89 -6.94 -8.31
N PRO A 20 -3.56 -7.95 -9.15
CA PRO A 20 -2.15 -8.28 -9.44
C PRO A 20 -1.35 -7.04 -9.87
N TYR A 21 -2.04 -6.03 -10.42
CA TYR A 21 -1.48 -4.73 -10.72
C TYR A 21 -0.88 -4.01 -9.50
N GLU A 22 -1.53 -4.05 -8.33
CA GLU A 22 -1.00 -3.41 -7.11
C GLU A 22 0.24 -4.15 -6.59
N VAL A 23 0.28 -5.48 -6.67
CA VAL A 23 1.47 -6.28 -6.32
C VAL A 23 2.64 -5.97 -7.26
N ILE A 24 2.41 -5.98 -8.57
CA ILE A 24 3.44 -5.68 -9.58
C ILE A 24 3.95 -4.25 -9.41
N TYR A 25 3.07 -3.28 -9.19
CA TYR A 25 3.45 -1.90 -8.97
C TYR A 25 4.28 -1.74 -7.70
N PHE A 26 3.85 -2.36 -6.60
CA PHE A 26 4.54 -2.30 -5.31
C PHE A 26 5.92 -2.96 -5.39
N ALA A 27 6.02 -4.13 -6.03
CA ALA A 27 7.27 -4.82 -6.29
C ALA A 27 8.24 -3.93 -7.09
N LYS A 28 7.78 -3.33 -8.19
CA LYS A 28 8.60 -2.42 -9.01
C LYS A 28 9.05 -1.17 -8.25
N LYS A 29 8.14 -0.55 -7.50
CA LYS A 29 8.42 0.68 -6.73
C LYS A 29 9.49 0.44 -5.66
N HIS A 30 9.42 -0.69 -4.99
CA HIS A 30 10.33 -1.05 -3.91
C HIS A 30 11.47 -1.97 -4.36
N ARG A 31 11.64 -2.24 -5.66
CA ARG A 31 12.71 -3.15 -6.16
C ARG A 31 12.74 -4.52 -5.45
N ILE A 32 11.59 -5.03 -5.04
CA ILE A 32 11.44 -6.33 -4.36
C ILE A 32 10.77 -7.36 -5.26
N SER A 33 10.75 -8.63 -4.83
CA SER A 33 10.03 -9.68 -5.53
C SER A 33 8.50 -9.48 -5.46
N GLN A 34 7.76 -10.07 -6.39
CA GLN A 34 6.29 -10.05 -6.35
C GLN A 34 5.74 -10.83 -5.14
N GLU A 35 6.47 -11.83 -4.66
CA GLU A 35 6.09 -12.62 -3.50
C GLU A 35 6.22 -11.79 -2.21
N ASP A 36 7.33 -11.06 -2.05
CA ASP A 36 7.50 -10.11 -0.94
C ASP A 36 6.44 -9.01 -0.99
N ALA A 37 6.19 -8.45 -2.18
CA ALA A 37 5.16 -7.44 -2.37
C ALA A 37 3.77 -7.96 -1.98
N ARG A 38 3.44 -9.21 -2.37
CA ARG A 38 2.19 -9.86 -1.98
C ARG A 38 2.11 -10.05 -0.47
N GLY A 39 3.15 -10.58 0.17
CA GLY A 39 3.18 -10.76 1.61
C GLY A 39 3.03 -9.45 2.40
N ILE A 40 3.60 -8.35 1.90
CA ILE A 40 3.47 -7.02 2.49
C ILE A 40 2.03 -6.48 2.30
N ILE A 41 1.48 -6.59 1.09
CA ILE A 41 0.10 -6.14 0.82
C ILE A 41 -0.91 -6.97 1.60
N GLU A 42 -0.71 -8.28 1.75
CA GLU A 42 -1.56 -9.16 2.54
C GLU A 42 -1.47 -8.84 4.04
N LYS A 43 -0.25 -8.57 4.54
CA LYS A 43 0.00 -8.26 5.95
C LYS A 43 -0.49 -6.88 6.38
N TYR A 44 -0.37 -5.88 5.52
CA TYR A 44 -0.69 -4.48 5.86
C TYR A 44 -1.99 -3.98 5.21
N GLY A 45 -2.45 -4.61 4.13
CA GLY A 45 -3.71 -4.32 3.45
C GLY A 45 -3.88 -2.84 3.12
N ALA A 46 -4.90 -2.22 3.73
CA ALA A 46 -5.22 -0.81 3.56
C ALA A 46 -4.16 0.14 4.18
N ASN A 47 -3.26 -0.35 5.03
CA ASN A 47 -2.25 0.46 5.69
C ASN A 47 -1.01 0.67 4.79
N ARG A 48 -1.18 1.50 3.75
CA ARG A 48 -0.14 1.80 2.75
C ARG A 48 1.16 2.36 3.34
N LYS A 49 1.12 3.08 4.47
CA LYS A 49 2.32 3.64 5.11
C LYS A 49 3.23 2.53 5.65
N GLU A 50 2.63 1.58 6.36
CA GLU A 50 3.36 0.44 6.92
C GLU A 50 3.81 -0.53 5.83
N ALA A 51 2.97 -0.74 4.80
CA ALA A 51 3.36 -1.48 3.61
C ALA A 51 4.61 -0.89 2.97
N ASP A 52 4.60 0.41 2.63
CA ASP A 52 5.69 1.12 1.98
C ASP A 52 6.98 1.15 2.82
N LYS A 53 6.85 1.22 4.16
CA LYS A 53 7.97 1.08 5.11
C LYS A 53 8.57 -0.32 5.09
N ALA A 54 7.74 -1.36 5.03
CA ALA A 54 8.20 -2.74 4.90
C ALA A 54 8.88 -2.99 3.55
N GLY A 55 8.29 -2.49 2.45
CA GLY A 55 8.90 -2.55 1.12
C GLY A 55 10.27 -1.89 1.07
N ARG A 56 10.42 -0.70 1.68
CA ARG A 56 11.72 -0.01 1.78
C ARG A 56 12.76 -0.72 2.63
N ARG A 57 12.36 -1.56 3.58
CA ARG A 57 13.30 -2.35 4.41
C ARG A 57 13.84 -3.57 3.68
N ILE A 58 13.06 -4.12 2.76
CA ILE A 58 13.44 -5.29 1.96
C ILE A 58 14.22 -4.87 0.72
N SER A 59 13.96 -3.65 0.21
CA SER A 59 14.75 -2.97 -0.83
C SER A 59 16.14 -2.58 -0.32
N VAL A 60 17.04 -3.55 -0.15
CA VAL A 60 18.46 -3.32 0.17
C VAL A 60 19.34 -3.43 -1.06
#